data_AF-A0A8H7SLZ6-F1
#
_entry.id   AF-A0A8H7SLZ6-F1
#
_cell.length_a   1.000
_cell.length_b   1.000
_cell.length_c   1.000
_cell.angle_alpha   90.00
_cell.angle_beta   90.00
_cell.angle_gamma   90.00
#
_symmetry.space_group_name_H-M   'P 1'
#
loop_
_entity.id
_entity.type
_entity.pdbx_description
1 polymer ?
#
loop_
_entity_poly.entity_id
_entity_poly.type
_entity_poly.pdbx_seq_one_letter_code
_entity_poly.pdbx_strand_id
1 'polypeptide(L)'
;MSFKKRNVDQQPKLPSGSRLSAYNGQLLISTGVPSLDDILGGGQPVGTIMLIKEDRATTYAQLLLKYFIAQGISSGHHCAVASRDEDPAEMLKTLMWLSTSDRDDDDDDKGKNGKADAESDRMKIAWRYSHLKRFESGIKAKPASPVPTPVAKPTDQKQEQTPVDEPKPYCSQFDLTKRVPTNVLEEASTEIIQWDDHAEGNDYEDLLSGIRKVILDGNFSSAIPVAPGTPRNALRVAIHSLASPSWQSKSPHDLFKFCHALRGLLRFSFGTAVITVPAYLYDEVPHVMKRIEHMVDAVIEIESFAGDPVHNEAAYTQNYHGFFHVHKLPVLNSLLPPSTKLSVLSAGGSNDLAFKLRRKRFAIETFHLPPEGGVVTRRTEPPAAAATSPEKTSNTNESKPSSIMSSLANRGPKKIGCGSVPGKVDPLEF
;
A
#
# COMPACT_ATOMS: atom_id res chain seq x y z
N MET A 1 -9.53 44.53 10.47
CA MET A 1 -8.42 43.63 10.86
C MET A 1 -7.74 43.14 9.57
N SER A 2 -6.61 43.74 9.20
CA SER A 2 -5.86 43.34 8.00
C SER A 2 -5.01 42.10 8.34
N PHE A 3 -5.16 41.02 7.57
CA PHE A 3 -4.33 39.83 7.70
C PHE A 3 -2.89 40.18 7.29
N LYS A 4 -2.03 40.47 8.27
CA LYS A 4 -0.59 40.57 8.03
C LYS A 4 -0.07 39.19 7.62
N LYS A 5 0.36 39.07 6.37
CA LYS A 5 1.06 37.88 5.85
C LYS A 5 2.33 37.70 6.71
N ARG A 6 2.42 36.61 7.48
CA ARG A 6 3.65 36.29 8.24
C ARG A 6 4.81 36.14 7.27
N ASN A 7 5.97 36.67 7.62
CA ASN A 7 7.20 36.47 6.85
C ASN A 7 7.50 34.97 6.76
N VAL A 8 7.81 34.50 5.56
CA VAL A 8 8.11 33.09 5.28
C VAL A 8 9.32 32.61 6.10
N ASP A 9 10.28 33.51 6.35
CA ASP A 9 11.49 33.23 7.15
C ASP A 9 11.23 33.02 8.65
N GLN A 10 10.04 33.41 9.15
CA GLN A 10 9.65 33.24 10.55
C GLN A 10 8.82 31.98 10.79
N GLN A 11 8.47 31.22 9.74
CA GLN A 11 7.81 29.94 9.93
C GLN A 11 8.82 28.86 10.32
N PRO A 12 8.54 28.03 11.34
CA PRO A 12 9.39 26.89 11.65
C PRO A 12 9.46 25.99 10.41
N LYS A 13 10.67 25.77 9.90
CA LYS A 13 10.90 24.89 8.75
C LYS A 13 10.54 23.47 9.15
N LEU A 14 9.70 22.83 8.35
CA LEU A 14 9.40 21.41 8.51
C LEU A 14 10.65 20.58 8.20
N PRO A 15 10.79 19.37 8.75
CA PRO A 15 11.81 18.43 8.31
C PRO A 15 11.78 18.24 6.79
N SER A 16 12.92 17.98 6.15
CA SER A 16 12.98 17.65 4.73
C SER A 16 12.06 16.46 4.43
N GLY A 17 11.54 16.34 3.21
CA GLY A 17 10.69 15.21 2.80
C GLY A 17 9.37 15.05 3.58
N SER A 18 8.97 16.06 4.35
CA SER A 18 7.73 16.04 5.14
C SER A 18 6.74 17.11 4.68
N ARG A 19 5.45 16.90 4.96
CA ARG A 19 4.38 17.88 4.69
C ARG A 19 3.31 17.83 5.76
N LEU A 20 2.58 18.93 5.93
CA LEU A 20 1.41 18.94 6.81
C LEU A 20 0.20 18.38 6.06
N SER A 21 -0.54 17.50 6.73
CA SER A 21 -1.85 17.04 6.29
C SER A 21 -2.81 18.22 6.20
N ALA A 22 -3.47 18.38 5.06
CA ALA A 22 -4.50 19.40 4.87
C ALA A 22 -5.76 19.14 5.72
N TYR A 23 -5.95 17.91 6.21
CA TYR A 23 -7.16 17.52 6.94
C TYR A 23 -7.06 17.77 8.45
N ASN A 24 -5.95 17.35 9.08
CA ASN A 24 -5.79 17.36 10.53
C ASN A 24 -4.48 18.01 11.01
N GLY A 25 -3.70 18.62 10.10
CA GLY A 25 -2.46 19.30 10.43
C GLY A 25 -1.33 18.39 10.91
N GLN A 26 -1.48 17.06 10.80
CA GLN A 26 -0.44 16.11 11.18
C GLN A 26 0.76 16.21 10.24
N LEU A 27 1.97 16.03 10.78
CA LEU A 27 3.18 15.92 9.98
C LEU A 27 3.21 14.55 9.31
N LEU A 28 3.23 14.51 7.99
CA LEU A 28 3.27 13.30 7.17
C LEU A 28 4.63 13.14 6.50
N ILE A 29 5.08 11.89 6.40
CA ILE A 29 6.20 11.49 5.56
C ILE A 29 5.75 10.43 4.56
N SER A 30 6.36 10.41 3.37
CA SER A 30 6.03 9.40 2.36
C SER A 30 6.51 8.01 2.78
N THR A 31 5.74 6.97 2.45
CA THR A 31 6.11 5.56 2.57
C THR A 31 7.06 5.10 1.46
N GLY A 32 7.27 5.90 0.42
CA GLY A 32 8.01 5.53 -0.79
C GLY A 32 7.14 4.84 -1.85
N VAL A 33 5.89 4.52 -1.53
CA VAL A 33 4.91 3.95 -2.47
C VAL A 33 3.73 4.92 -2.60
N PRO A 34 3.57 5.61 -3.74
CA PRO A 34 2.51 6.62 -3.92
C PRO A 34 1.09 6.10 -3.64
N SER A 35 0.80 4.86 -4.02
CA SER A 35 -0.50 4.25 -3.79
C SER A 35 -0.76 3.94 -2.31
N LEU A 36 0.28 3.59 -1.55
CA LEU A 36 0.17 3.40 -0.11
C LEU A 36 0.00 4.74 0.61
N ASP A 37 0.69 5.78 0.17
CA ASP A 37 0.51 7.14 0.70
C ASP A 37 -0.93 7.61 0.52
N ASP A 38 -1.56 7.36 -0.62
CA ASP A 38 -2.98 7.69 -0.84
C ASP A 38 -3.91 6.93 0.13
N ILE A 39 -3.72 5.61 0.28
CA ILE A 39 -4.48 4.78 1.23
C ILE A 39 -4.36 5.29 2.67
N LEU A 40 -3.21 5.87 3.04
CA LEU A 40 -2.98 6.48 4.35
C LEU A 40 -3.52 7.91 4.47
N GLY A 41 -4.06 8.49 3.39
CA GLY A 41 -4.58 9.86 3.37
C GLY A 41 -3.48 10.92 3.17
N GLY A 42 -2.42 10.56 2.46
CA GLY A 42 -1.33 11.44 2.06
C GLY A 42 0.07 11.03 2.57
N GLY A 43 0.21 9.89 3.22
CA GLY A 43 1.47 9.38 3.77
C GLY A 43 1.36 8.95 5.22
N GLN A 44 2.46 8.42 5.77
CA GLN A 44 2.53 7.95 7.15
C GLN A 44 2.63 9.14 8.11
N PRO A 45 1.73 9.28 9.11
CA PRO A 45 1.86 10.30 10.12
C PRO A 45 3.07 10.05 11.04
N VAL A 46 3.78 11.12 11.38
CA VAL A 46 4.84 11.08 12.40
C VAL A 46 4.21 10.78 13.77
N GLY A 47 4.92 10.00 14.59
CA GLY A 47 4.47 9.55 15.90
C GLY A 47 3.50 8.37 15.89
N THR A 48 3.56 7.54 14.84
CA THR A 48 2.72 6.34 14.67
C THR A 48 3.53 5.08 14.39
N ILE A 49 2.86 3.93 14.51
CA ILE A 49 3.36 2.63 14.06
C ILE A 49 2.44 2.06 12.98
N MET A 50 3.01 1.67 11.84
CA MET A 50 2.34 0.85 10.83
C MET A 50 2.84 -0.59 10.90
N LEU A 51 1.91 -1.53 11.08
CA LEU A 51 2.15 -2.96 10.99
C LEU A 51 1.85 -3.44 9.56
N ILE A 52 2.76 -4.21 8.99
CA ILE A 52 2.57 -4.97 7.75
C ILE A 52 2.57 -6.46 8.11
N LYS A 53 1.45 -7.14 7.89
CA LYS A 53 1.39 -8.59 8.01
C LYS A 53 2.00 -9.22 6.75
N GLU A 54 2.98 -10.08 6.95
CA GLU A 54 3.66 -10.82 5.89
C GLU A 54 2.84 -12.06 5.51
N ASP A 55 2.89 -12.43 4.23
CA ASP A 55 2.40 -13.70 3.71
C ASP A 55 3.46 -14.80 3.84
N ARG A 56 3.02 -16.06 3.67
CA ARG A 56 3.89 -17.22 3.82
C ARG A 56 4.92 -17.38 2.69
N ALA A 57 4.56 -17.01 1.47
CA ALA A 57 5.24 -17.49 0.26
C ALA A 57 6.17 -16.45 -0.37
N THR A 58 6.08 -15.18 0.02
CA THR A 58 6.82 -14.09 -0.65
C THR A 58 7.40 -13.08 0.33
N THR A 59 8.18 -12.14 -0.22
CA THR A 59 8.85 -11.07 0.54
C THR A 59 8.27 -9.69 0.21
N TYR A 60 7.01 -9.61 -0.25
CA TYR A 60 6.41 -8.32 -0.63
C TYR A 60 6.25 -7.35 0.56
N ALA A 61 5.97 -7.87 1.75
CA ALA A 61 5.92 -7.05 2.96
C ALA A 61 7.30 -6.45 3.29
N GLN A 62 8.36 -7.25 3.14
CA GLN A 62 9.74 -6.76 3.25
C GLN A 62 10.08 -5.73 2.16
N LEU A 63 9.57 -5.91 0.94
CA LEU A 63 9.75 -4.94 -0.14
C LEU A 63 9.17 -3.57 0.24
N LEU A 64 7.97 -3.53 0.86
CA LEU A 64 7.37 -2.29 1.36
C LEU A 64 8.21 -1.65 2.47
N LEU A 65 8.81 -2.46 3.36
CA LEU A 65 9.76 -1.97 4.35
C LEU A 65 11.00 -1.35 3.69
N LYS A 66 11.54 -1.98 2.63
CA LYS A 66 12.66 -1.45 1.84
C LYS A 66 12.31 -0.13 1.16
N TYR A 67 11.09 0.02 0.61
CA TYR A 67 10.60 1.32 0.10
C TYR A 67 10.60 2.40 1.19
N PHE A 68 10.14 2.07 2.39
CA PHE A 68 10.09 3.01 3.51
C PHE A 68 11.48 3.51 3.92
N ILE A 69 12.48 2.62 3.92
CA ILE A 69 13.89 2.96 4.20
C ILE A 69 14.49 3.78 3.05
N ALA A 70 14.34 3.34 1.80
CA ALA A 70 14.89 4.02 0.62
C ALA A 70 14.34 5.45 0.47
N GLN A 71 13.04 5.66 0.75
CA GLN A 71 12.43 6.99 0.81
C GLN A 71 13.02 7.86 1.91
N GLY A 72 13.37 7.28 3.06
CA GLY A 72 14.10 7.95 4.12
C GLY A 72 15.44 8.48 3.67
N ILE A 73 16.27 7.62 3.07
CA ILE A 73 17.58 7.98 2.56
C ILE A 73 17.47 9.09 1.50
N SER A 74 16.57 8.94 0.52
CA SER A 74 16.33 9.98 -0.52
C SER A 74 15.94 11.34 0.07
N SER A 75 15.16 11.32 1.15
CA SER A 75 14.65 12.50 1.85
C SER A 75 15.60 13.07 2.91
N GLY A 76 16.75 12.42 3.15
CA GLY A 76 17.72 12.79 4.19
C GLY A 76 17.24 12.53 5.63
N HIS A 77 16.29 11.62 5.83
CA HIS A 77 15.81 11.22 7.16
C HIS A 77 16.81 10.28 7.83
N HIS A 78 16.81 10.25 9.17
CA HIS A 78 17.53 9.21 9.90
C HIS A 78 16.75 7.90 9.83
N CYS A 79 17.42 6.82 9.47
CA CYS A 79 16.81 5.49 9.35
C CYS A 79 17.43 4.53 10.36
N ALA A 80 16.66 4.09 11.34
CA ALA A 80 17.05 3.04 12.26
C ALA A 80 16.47 1.70 11.78
N VAL A 81 17.31 0.69 11.57
CA VAL A 81 16.91 -0.61 11.02
C VAL A 81 17.23 -1.73 12.00
N ALA A 82 16.29 -2.65 12.18
CA ALA A 82 16.43 -3.79 13.09
C ALA A 82 15.80 -5.06 12.50
N SER A 83 16.46 -6.20 12.62
CA SER A 83 15.94 -7.50 12.22
C SER A 83 16.71 -8.64 12.90
N ARG A 84 16.04 -9.77 13.12
CA ARG A 84 16.67 -11.05 13.50
C ARG A 84 16.80 -12.04 12.34
N ASP A 85 16.02 -11.86 11.27
CA ASP A 85 15.88 -12.84 10.19
C ASP A 85 16.78 -12.54 8.98
N GLU A 86 17.18 -11.28 8.80
CA GLU A 86 18.12 -10.84 7.76
C GLU A 86 19.11 -9.85 8.36
N ASP A 87 20.38 -9.91 7.98
CA ASP A 87 21.36 -8.89 8.38
C ASP A 87 20.90 -7.51 7.89
N PRO A 88 20.63 -6.54 8.80
CA PRO A 88 20.21 -5.20 8.40
C PRO A 88 21.21 -4.50 7.46
N ALA A 89 22.52 -4.81 7.56
CA ALA A 89 23.52 -4.23 6.68
C ALA A 89 23.35 -4.72 5.22
N GLU A 90 23.08 -6.01 5.02
CA GLU A 90 22.76 -6.58 3.71
C GLU A 90 21.41 -6.07 3.19
N MET A 91 20.43 -5.91 4.07
CA MET A 91 19.13 -5.32 3.72
C MET A 91 19.29 -3.91 3.13
N LEU A 92 20.15 -3.08 3.73
CA LEU A 92 20.46 -1.72 3.25
C LEU A 92 21.13 -1.72 1.87
N LYS A 93 22.03 -2.68 1.59
CA LYS A 93 22.70 -2.82 0.28
C LYS A 93 21.73 -3.24 -0.84
N THR A 94 20.63 -3.91 -0.49
CA THR A 94 19.64 -4.40 -1.47
C THR A 94 18.49 -3.44 -1.75
N LEU A 95 18.49 -2.24 -1.16
CA LEU A 95 17.45 -1.22 -1.37
C LEU A 95 17.35 -0.80 -2.84
N MET A 96 16.11 -0.59 -3.30
CA MET A 96 15.84 0.03 -4.61
C MET A 96 16.27 1.49 -4.62
N TRP A 97 16.51 2.03 -5.82
CA TRP A 97 16.94 3.43 -5.95
C TRP A 97 16.19 4.21 -7.03
N LEU A 98 16.49 5.49 -7.13
CA LEU A 98 15.78 6.45 -7.96
C LEU A 98 15.80 6.09 -9.44
N SER A 99 14.66 6.27 -10.11
CA SER A 99 14.59 6.24 -11.57
C SER A 99 15.45 7.35 -12.17
N THR A 100 16.11 7.08 -13.31
CA THR A 100 16.88 8.09 -14.06
C THR A 100 16.09 8.69 -15.22
N SER A 101 14.84 8.25 -15.40
CA SER A 101 13.98 8.70 -16.49
C SER A 101 12.59 9.00 -15.97
N ASP A 102 12.10 10.22 -16.22
CA ASP A 102 10.72 10.64 -15.93
C ASP A 102 9.67 9.92 -16.81
N ARG A 103 10.14 9.16 -17.80
CA ARG A 103 9.29 8.36 -18.69
C ARG A 103 9.02 7.02 -18.05
N ASP A 104 7.83 6.92 -17.50
CA ASP A 104 7.14 5.75 -16.96
C ASP A 104 6.79 4.74 -18.08
N ASP A 105 7.75 4.43 -18.97
CA ASP A 105 7.62 3.38 -19.98
C ASP A 105 7.92 2.03 -19.31
N ASP A 106 6.98 1.55 -18.50
CA ASP A 106 6.86 0.12 -18.22
C ASP A 106 6.39 -0.55 -19.53
N ASP A 107 7.33 -1.16 -20.27
CA ASP A 107 7.08 -1.89 -21.53
C ASP A 107 5.94 -2.92 -21.43
N ASP A 108 5.64 -3.40 -20.22
CA ASP A 108 4.62 -4.41 -19.94
C ASP A 108 3.19 -3.96 -20.30
N ASP A 109 2.89 -2.64 -20.30
CA ASP A 109 1.54 -2.14 -20.62
C ASP A 109 1.30 -1.99 -22.15
N LYS A 110 2.38 -1.84 -22.94
CA LYS A 110 2.28 -1.68 -24.41
C LYS A 110 2.01 -3.01 -25.12
N GLY A 111 2.48 -4.14 -24.58
CA GLY A 111 2.41 -5.46 -25.22
C GLY A 111 1.01 -6.07 -25.35
N LYS A 112 0.07 -5.71 -24.45
CA LYS A 112 -1.31 -6.25 -24.48
C LYS A 112 -2.33 -5.33 -25.17
N ASN A 113 -2.07 -4.03 -25.25
CA ASN A 113 -3.00 -3.05 -25.83
C ASN A 113 -2.82 -2.84 -27.35
N GLY A 114 -1.62 -3.02 -27.90
CA GLY A 114 -1.35 -2.70 -29.31
C GLY A 114 -2.07 -3.55 -30.35
N LYS A 115 -2.45 -4.80 -30.03
CA LYS A 115 -3.22 -5.66 -30.95
C LYS A 115 -4.73 -5.40 -30.90
N ALA A 116 -5.26 -4.93 -29.77
CA ALA A 116 -6.69 -4.62 -29.63
C ALA A 116 -7.07 -3.26 -30.26
N ASP A 117 -6.13 -2.31 -30.32
CA ASP A 117 -6.36 -1.00 -30.93
C ASP A 117 -6.58 -1.06 -32.45
N ALA A 118 -5.92 -2.00 -33.14
CA ALA A 118 -6.07 -2.16 -34.60
C ALA A 118 -7.42 -2.80 -35.00
N GLU A 119 -8.05 -3.59 -34.12
CA GLU A 119 -9.31 -4.29 -34.40
C GLU A 119 -10.54 -3.49 -33.92
N SER A 120 -10.40 -2.73 -32.81
CA SER A 120 -11.42 -1.83 -32.27
C SER A 120 -11.80 -0.69 -33.21
N ASP A 121 -10.91 -0.32 -34.14
CA ASP A 121 -11.18 0.75 -35.11
C ASP A 121 -12.15 0.35 -36.22
N ARG A 122 -12.39 -0.97 -36.43
CA ARG A 122 -13.19 -1.49 -37.55
C ARG A 122 -14.69 -1.67 -37.24
N MET A 123 -15.13 -1.55 -35.99
CA MET A 123 -16.56 -1.66 -35.61
C MET A 123 -16.98 -0.60 -34.58
N LYS A 124 -17.05 0.66 -35.00
CA LYS A 124 -17.51 1.77 -34.16
C LYS A 124 -18.98 2.11 -34.42
N ILE A 125 -19.89 1.48 -33.67
CA ILE A 125 -21.31 1.87 -33.62
C ILE A 125 -21.55 3.00 -32.60
N ALA A 126 -20.69 3.16 -31.58
CA ALA A 126 -20.88 4.14 -30.51
C ALA A 126 -19.73 5.17 -30.45
N TRP A 127 -19.79 6.17 -31.33
CA TRP A 127 -18.83 7.29 -31.39
C TRP A 127 -18.78 8.12 -30.10
N ARG A 128 -19.78 8.00 -29.22
CA ARG A 128 -19.86 8.75 -27.95
C ARG A 128 -18.85 8.31 -26.90
N TYR A 129 -18.30 7.09 -26.99
CA TYR A 129 -17.37 6.58 -25.98
C TYR A 129 -15.89 6.71 -26.36
N SER A 130 -15.57 7.10 -27.60
CA SER A 130 -14.17 7.28 -28.03
C SER A 130 -13.45 8.42 -27.31
N HIS A 131 -14.20 9.36 -26.74
CA HIS A 131 -13.68 10.51 -26.01
C HIS A 131 -13.74 10.35 -24.49
N LEU A 132 -14.21 9.21 -23.97
CA LEU A 132 -14.14 8.96 -22.52
C LEU A 132 -12.72 8.58 -22.13
N LYS A 133 -12.19 9.28 -21.13
CA LYS A 133 -10.91 8.95 -20.52
C LYS A 133 -10.98 7.50 -20.01
N ARG A 134 -10.05 6.66 -20.44
CA ARG A 134 -9.94 5.27 -20.00
C ARG A 134 -9.82 5.26 -18.48
N PHE A 135 -10.57 4.38 -17.81
CA PHE A 135 -10.58 4.27 -16.35
C PHE A 135 -9.19 3.79 -15.89
N GLU A 136 -8.36 4.71 -15.38
CA GLU A 136 -7.07 4.39 -14.75
C GLU A 136 -7.31 4.18 -13.25
N SER A 137 -7.22 2.94 -12.78
CA SER A 137 -7.37 2.56 -11.37
C SER A 137 -6.13 2.81 -10.51
N GLY A 138 -5.02 3.21 -11.14
CA GLY A 138 -3.73 3.44 -10.47
C GLY A 138 -3.46 4.90 -10.15
N ILE A 139 -2.74 5.12 -9.06
CA ILE A 139 -2.27 6.46 -8.67
C ILE A 139 -0.93 6.73 -9.36
N LYS A 140 -0.91 7.73 -10.23
CA LYS A 140 0.35 8.29 -10.75
C LYS A 140 0.91 9.27 -9.73
N ALA A 141 2.23 9.21 -9.49
CA ALA A 141 2.91 10.20 -8.66
C ALA A 141 2.68 11.60 -9.26
N LYS A 142 1.94 12.46 -8.56
CA LYS A 142 1.80 13.86 -8.98
C LYS A 142 3.12 14.57 -8.68
N PRO A 143 3.63 15.43 -9.60
CA PRO A 143 4.67 16.38 -9.23
C PRO A 143 4.16 17.26 -8.08
N ALA A 144 5.07 17.68 -7.19
CA ALA A 144 4.72 18.46 -6.02
C ALA A 144 3.84 19.65 -6.42
N SER A 145 2.69 19.84 -5.76
CA SER A 145 1.89 21.04 -5.94
C SER A 145 2.78 22.25 -5.69
N PRO A 146 2.86 23.23 -6.60
CA PRO A 146 3.69 24.40 -6.38
C PRO A 146 3.21 25.10 -5.11
N VAL A 147 4.14 25.29 -4.18
CA VAL A 147 4.00 26.32 -3.13
C VAL A 147 3.64 27.61 -3.86
N PRO A 148 2.60 28.36 -3.45
CA PRO A 148 2.23 29.59 -4.13
C PRO A 148 3.34 30.64 -4.00
N THR A 149 4.26 30.65 -4.96
CA THR A 149 5.20 31.75 -5.19
C THR A 149 4.45 32.92 -5.85
N PRO A 150 4.71 34.18 -5.43
CA PRO A 150 4.10 35.32 -6.09
C PRO A 150 4.61 35.41 -7.53
N VAL A 151 3.68 35.52 -8.47
CA VAL A 151 3.91 35.73 -9.90
C VAL A 151 4.81 36.95 -10.12
N ALA A 152 6.05 36.73 -10.57
CA ALA A 152 6.89 37.78 -11.14
C ALA A 152 6.52 37.95 -12.63
N LYS A 153 6.35 39.21 -13.04
CA LYS A 153 5.97 39.61 -14.41
C LYS A 153 7.03 39.16 -15.44
N PRO A 154 6.63 38.85 -16.68
CA PRO A 154 7.56 38.46 -17.72
C PRO A 154 8.41 39.66 -18.13
N THR A 155 9.74 39.52 -18.04
CA THR A 155 10.67 40.41 -18.72
C THR A 155 11.60 39.54 -19.55
N ASP A 156 11.51 39.67 -20.87
CA ASP A 156 12.31 38.96 -21.85
C ASP A 156 13.78 39.36 -21.75
N GLN A 157 14.63 38.53 -21.14
CA GLN A 157 16.07 38.47 -21.45
C GLN A 157 16.58 37.03 -21.34
N LYS A 158 17.09 36.51 -22.46
CA LYS A 158 17.83 35.25 -22.55
C LYS A 158 19.15 35.40 -21.79
N GLN A 159 19.26 34.75 -20.63
CA GLN A 159 20.54 34.46 -19.98
C GLN A 159 20.57 32.97 -19.60
N GLU A 160 21.71 32.34 -19.86
CA GLU A 160 22.02 30.95 -19.54
C GLU A 160 21.72 30.66 -18.07
N GLN A 161 20.77 29.74 -17.85
CA GLN A 161 20.36 29.32 -16.52
C GLN A 161 21.36 28.28 -16.00
N THR A 162 22.11 28.65 -14.96
CA THR A 162 22.59 27.70 -13.94
C THR A 162 21.43 26.83 -13.46
N PRO A 163 21.62 25.53 -13.18
CA PRO A 163 20.50 24.65 -12.83
C PRO A 163 19.90 25.14 -11.52
N VAL A 164 18.67 25.65 -11.60
CA VAL A 164 17.87 25.97 -10.42
C VAL A 164 17.47 24.62 -9.83
N ASP A 165 17.96 24.29 -8.63
CA ASP A 165 17.61 23.07 -7.91
C ASP A 165 16.08 22.95 -7.81
N GLU A 166 15.48 22.07 -8.63
CA GLU A 166 14.07 21.77 -8.51
C GLU A 166 13.79 21.16 -7.12
N PRO A 167 12.72 21.57 -6.44
CA PRO A 167 12.41 21.04 -5.12
C PRO A 167 12.17 19.54 -5.21
N LYS A 168 12.95 18.77 -4.42
CA LYS A 168 12.83 17.30 -4.35
C LYS A 168 11.36 16.88 -4.16
N PRO A 169 10.90 15.85 -4.88
CA PRO A 169 9.51 15.39 -4.76
C PRO A 169 9.24 14.79 -3.37
N TYR A 170 8.01 14.97 -2.87
CA TYR A 170 7.57 14.42 -1.58
C TYR A 170 7.69 12.89 -1.52
N CYS A 171 7.32 12.22 -2.60
CA CYS A 171 7.47 10.78 -2.79
C CYS A 171 8.38 10.57 -4.00
N SER A 172 9.51 9.90 -3.81
CA SER A 172 10.46 9.61 -4.88
C SER A 172 9.95 8.50 -5.78
N GLN A 173 10.36 8.53 -7.05
CA GLN A 173 10.11 7.43 -7.98
C GLN A 173 11.29 6.45 -7.92
N PHE A 174 11.04 5.26 -7.37
CA PHE A 174 12.04 4.19 -7.31
C PHE A 174 11.88 3.22 -8.48
N ASP A 175 13.02 2.71 -8.94
CA ASP A 175 13.13 1.64 -9.93
C ASP A 175 13.67 0.37 -9.25
N LEU A 176 12.85 -0.67 -9.19
CA LEU A 176 13.17 -1.96 -8.59
C LEU A 176 14.34 -2.70 -9.28
N THR A 177 14.68 -2.32 -10.51
CA THR A 177 15.83 -2.88 -11.24
C THR A 177 17.17 -2.26 -10.83
N LYS A 178 17.13 -1.17 -10.05
CA LYS A 178 18.32 -0.45 -9.58
C LYS A 178 18.57 -0.70 -8.10
N ARG A 179 19.79 -0.38 -7.66
CA ARG A 179 20.22 -0.45 -6.27
C ARG A 179 20.77 0.89 -5.79
N VAL A 180 20.67 1.13 -4.49
CA VAL A 180 21.24 2.33 -3.88
C VAL A 180 22.75 2.36 -4.13
N PRO A 181 23.31 3.48 -4.64
CA PRO A 181 24.75 3.63 -4.78
C PRO A 181 25.46 3.59 -3.43
N THR A 182 26.65 2.99 -3.37
CA THR A 182 27.40 2.82 -2.11
C THR A 182 27.76 4.15 -1.46
N ASN A 183 28.16 5.14 -2.25
CA ASN A 183 28.47 6.49 -1.75
C ASN A 183 27.26 7.16 -1.08
N VAL A 184 26.06 6.95 -1.64
CA VAL A 184 24.83 7.49 -1.04
C VAL A 184 24.52 6.80 0.27
N LEU A 185 24.76 5.49 0.36
CA LEU A 185 24.54 4.73 1.58
C LEU A 185 25.55 5.10 2.68
N GLU A 186 26.81 5.35 2.33
CA GLU A 186 27.87 5.80 3.25
C GLU A 186 27.61 7.21 3.80
N GLU A 187 27.03 8.10 2.98
CA GLU A 187 26.63 9.45 3.39
C GLU A 187 25.28 9.47 4.14
N ALA A 188 24.50 8.39 4.07
CA ALA A 188 23.17 8.33 4.66
C ALA A 188 23.23 8.25 6.19
N SER A 189 22.30 8.94 6.85
CA SER A 189 22.11 8.84 8.29
C SER A 189 21.37 7.55 8.64
N THR A 190 22.07 6.41 8.60
CA THR A 190 21.52 5.09 8.93
C THR A 190 22.14 4.55 10.21
N GLU A 191 21.32 3.92 11.05
CA GLU A 191 21.74 3.28 12.28
C GLU A 191 21.17 1.86 12.34
N ILE A 192 22.03 0.87 12.57
CA ILE A 192 21.60 -0.52 12.76
C ILE A 192 21.47 -0.75 14.26
N ILE A 193 20.28 -1.12 14.71
CA ILE A 193 20.05 -1.49 16.10
C ILE A 193 20.44 -2.94 16.25
N GLN A 194 21.60 -3.17 16.83
CA GLN A 194 22.09 -4.50 17.20
C GLN A 194 21.91 -4.71 18.71
N TRP A 195 21.71 -5.97 19.09
CA TRP A 195 21.73 -6.42 20.47
C TRP A 195 22.53 -7.71 20.55
N ASP A 196 22.98 -8.06 21.76
CA ASP A 196 23.94 -9.15 21.97
C ASP A 196 23.26 -10.52 21.80
N ASP A 197 23.71 -11.30 20.81
CA ASP A 197 23.23 -12.65 20.52
C ASP A 197 23.51 -13.65 21.65
N HIS A 198 24.45 -13.33 22.54
CA HIS A 198 24.92 -14.23 23.59
C HIS A 198 24.36 -13.88 24.98
N ALA A 199 23.63 -12.79 25.12
CA ALA A 199 22.98 -12.44 26.37
C ALA A 199 21.72 -13.30 26.58
N GLU A 200 21.51 -13.84 27.80
CA GLU A 200 20.21 -14.38 28.23
C GLU A 200 19.19 -13.22 28.37
N GLY A 201 18.79 -12.70 27.21
CA GLY A 201 18.17 -11.41 27.04
C GLY A 201 16.69 -11.47 26.72
N ASN A 202 16.10 -10.29 26.62
CA ASN A 202 14.77 -10.10 26.06
C ASN A 202 14.96 -9.14 24.89
N ASP A 203 14.99 -9.68 23.66
CA ASP A 203 15.31 -8.92 22.45
C ASP A 203 14.42 -7.67 22.33
N TYR A 204 13.17 -7.75 22.80
CA TYR A 204 12.22 -6.65 22.79
C TYR A 204 12.60 -5.50 23.74
N GLU A 205 13.20 -5.78 24.89
CA GLU A 205 13.70 -4.76 25.81
C GLU A 205 14.95 -4.08 25.27
N ASP A 206 15.85 -4.86 24.68
CA ASP A 206 17.09 -4.36 24.08
C ASP A 206 16.80 -3.49 22.85
N LEU A 207 15.91 -3.96 21.98
CA LEU A 207 15.41 -3.20 20.83
C LEU A 207 14.76 -1.88 21.27
N LEU A 208 13.88 -1.91 22.28
CA LEU A 208 13.25 -0.69 22.79
C LEU A 208 14.28 0.30 23.34
N SER A 209 15.28 -0.20 24.06
CA SER A 209 16.37 0.59 24.62
C SER A 209 17.23 1.20 23.52
N GLY A 210 17.53 0.44 22.47
CA GLY A 210 18.21 0.92 21.26
C GLY A 210 17.42 2.04 20.57
N ILE A 211 16.13 1.82 20.29
CA ILE A 211 15.27 2.85 19.67
C ILE A 211 15.21 4.11 20.54
N ARG A 212 15.10 3.95 21.86
CA ARG A 212 15.10 5.08 22.80
C ARG A 212 16.40 5.86 22.74
N LYS A 213 17.55 5.18 22.67
CA LYS A 213 18.86 5.81 22.51
C LYS A 213 18.92 6.63 21.22
N VAL A 214 18.53 6.06 20.08
CA VAL A 214 18.46 6.77 18.78
C VAL A 214 17.63 8.06 18.90
N ILE A 215 16.46 7.97 19.54
CA ILE A 215 15.55 9.12 19.69
C ILE A 215 16.16 10.25 20.54
N LEU A 216 16.85 9.90 21.62
CA LEU A 216 17.45 10.87 22.53
C LEU A 216 18.72 11.48 21.92
N ASP A 217 19.65 10.63 21.47
CA ASP A 217 20.94 11.05 20.93
C ASP A 217 20.76 11.86 19.62
N GLY A 218 19.77 11.48 18.81
CA GLY A 218 19.42 12.16 17.56
C GLY A 218 18.51 13.39 17.71
N ASN A 219 18.20 13.83 18.93
CA ASN A 219 17.30 14.98 19.20
C ASN A 219 15.91 14.87 18.54
N PHE A 220 15.41 13.64 18.36
CA PHE A 220 14.10 13.38 17.76
C PHE A 220 12.96 13.57 18.76
N SER A 221 13.22 13.61 20.06
CA SER A 221 12.17 13.88 21.05
C SER A 221 11.52 15.25 20.83
N SER A 222 10.18 15.28 20.85
CA SER A 222 9.41 16.52 20.83
C SER A 222 9.14 17.05 22.25
N ALA A 223 9.36 16.24 23.28
CA ALA A 223 9.20 16.62 24.68
C ALA A 223 10.43 17.36 25.24
N ILE A 224 11.61 17.15 24.64
CA ILE A 224 12.87 17.77 25.06
C ILE A 224 13.15 18.99 24.18
N PRO A 225 13.27 20.20 24.76
CA PRO A 225 13.69 21.39 24.02
C PRO A 225 15.09 21.22 23.45
N VAL A 226 15.27 21.66 22.21
CA VAL A 226 16.58 21.66 21.53
C VAL A 226 17.00 23.11 21.34
N ALA A 227 18.31 23.37 21.29
CA ALA A 227 18.87 24.70 21.11
C ALA A 227 18.23 25.42 19.90
N PRO A 228 17.90 26.73 20.02
CA PRO A 228 17.31 27.50 18.92
C PRO A 228 18.16 27.40 17.64
N GLY A 229 17.49 27.20 16.50
CA GLY A 229 18.16 27.07 15.20
C GLY A 229 18.65 25.67 14.86
N THR A 230 18.54 24.69 15.77
CA THR A 230 18.85 23.29 15.45
C THR A 230 17.82 22.75 14.44
N PRO A 231 18.24 22.28 13.24
CA PRO A 231 17.32 21.74 12.27
C PRO A 231 16.69 20.45 12.82
N ARG A 232 15.37 20.34 12.70
CA ARG A 232 14.65 19.10 13.05
C ARG A 232 14.70 18.16 11.85
N ASN A 233 15.02 16.90 12.10
CA ASN A 233 14.96 15.82 11.11
C ASN A 233 13.89 14.79 11.52
N ALA A 234 13.42 13.99 10.58
CA ALA A 234 12.51 12.88 10.85
C ALA A 234 13.29 11.58 11.07
N LEU A 235 12.79 10.73 11.98
CA LEU A 235 13.30 9.39 12.24
C LEU A 235 12.36 8.34 11.62
N ARG A 236 12.93 7.36 10.93
CA ARG A 236 12.25 6.19 10.40
C ARG A 236 12.78 4.94 11.09
N VAL A 237 11.94 4.27 11.86
CA VAL A 237 12.28 2.99 12.48
C VAL A 237 11.70 1.87 11.62
N ALA A 238 12.55 1.02 11.06
CA ALA A 238 12.18 -0.11 10.22
C ALA A 238 12.53 -1.42 10.94
N ILE A 239 11.52 -2.21 11.28
CA ILE A 239 11.71 -3.46 12.02
C ILE A 239 11.17 -4.62 11.18
N HIS A 240 12.07 -5.51 10.78
CA HIS A 240 11.74 -6.60 9.89
C HIS A 240 11.47 -7.89 10.66
N SER A 241 10.36 -8.53 10.28
CA SER A 241 9.86 -9.82 10.74
C SER A 241 9.83 -9.94 12.27
N LEU A 242 9.31 -8.90 12.92
CA LEU A 242 9.09 -8.86 14.37
C LEU A 242 8.22 -10.05 14.78
N ALA A 243 8.58 -10.71 15.89
CA ALA A 243 7.93 -11.92 16.35
C ALA A 243 8.09 -13.15 15.44
N SER A 244 9.06 -13.16 14.52
CA SER A 244 9.51 -14.44 13.96
C SER A 244 10.10 -15.35 15.07
N PRO A 245 10.29 -16.65 14.79
CA PRO A 245 10.95 -17.58 15.72
C PRO A 245 12.38 -17.17 16.10
N SER A 246 13.00 -16.26 15.35
CA SER A 246 14.35 -15.74 15.59
C SER A 246 14.38 -14.73 16.77
N TRP A 247 13.23 -14.25 17.25
CA TRP A 247 13.14 -13.31 18.38
C TRP A 247 13.02 -14.02 19.72
N GLN A 248 13.90 -13.69 20.63
CA GLN A 248 13.92 -14.23 21.98
C GLN A 248 13.07 -13.37 22.92
N SER A 249 12.19 -14.03 23.69
CA SER A 249 11.42 -13.38 24.76
C SER A 249 11.39 -14.23 26.02
N LYS A 250 11.34 -13.56 27.17
CA LYS A 250 11.19 -14.22 28.47
C LYS A 250 9.74 -14.56 28.75
N SER A 251 8.82 -13.77 28.20
CA SER A 251 7.38 -13.93 28.34
C SER A 251 6.67 -13.61 27.02
N PRO A 252 5.55 -14.29 26.71
CA PRO A 252 4.70 -13.90 25.57
C PRO A 252 4.14 -12.47 25.69
N HIS A 253 4.18 -11.87 26.89
CA HIS A 253 3.77 -10.50 27.11
C HIS A 253 4.76 -9.45 26.61
N ASP A 254 6.03 -9.81 26.39
CA ASP A 254 7.10 -8.85 26.13
C ASP A 254 6.94 -8.16 24.78
N LEU A 255 6.47 -8.88 23.76
CA LEU A 255 6.06 -8.30 22.48
C LEU A 255 5.00 -7.19 22.65
N PHE A 256 3.98 -7.43 23.46
CA PHE A 256 2.90 -6.46 23.68
C PHE A 256 3.37 -5.26 24.49
N LYS A 257 4.20 -5.48 25.52
CA LYS A 257 4.85 -4.40 26.28
C LYS A 257 5.70 -3.54 25.35
N PHE A 258 6.46 -4.17 24.46
CA PHE A 258 7.25 -3.49 23.45
C PHE A 258 6.39 -2.63 22.53
N CYS A 259 5.36 -3.18 21.89
CA CYS A 259 4.48 -2.40 21.01
C CYS A 259 3.86 -1.20 21.74
N HIS A 260 3.39 -1.42 22.97
CA HIS A 260 2.82 -0.36 23.81
C HIS A 260 3.84 0.75 24.13
N ALA A 261 5.05 0.36 24.55
CA ALA A 261 6.11 1.30 24.90
C ALA A 261 6.65 2.04 23.66
N LEU A 262 6.85 1.34 22.54
CA LEU A 262 7.25 1.93 21.26
C LEU A 262 6.23 2.98 20.80
N ARG A 263 4.93 2.70 20.93
CA ARG A 263 3.87 3.65 20.56
C ARG A 263 3.96 4.92 21.40
N GLY A 264 4.13 4.77 22.71
CA GLY A 264 4.29 5.90 23.62
C GLY A 264 5.54 6.73 23.31
N LEU A 265 6.66 6.05 23.03
CA LEU A 265 7.92 6.67 22.69
C LEU A 265 7.84 7.48 21.38
N LEU A 266 7.23 6.91 20.34
CA LEU A 266 7.09 7.58 19.04
C LEU A 266 6.13 8.76 19.11
N ARG A 267 5.05 8.68 19.90
CA ARG A 267 4.04 9.75 20.03
C ARG A 267 4.64 11.10 20.43
N PHE A 268 5.73 11.09 21.19
CA PHE A 268 6.44 12.27 21.65
C PHE A 268 7.81 12.43 20.96
N SER A 269 7.87 12.08 19.68
CA SER A 269 9.05 12.20 18.84
C SER A 269 8.70 12.66 17.42
N PHE A 270 9.70 13.08 16.66
CA PHE A 270 9.65 13.27 15.20
C PHE A 270 9.91 11.95 14.44
N GLY A 271 9.68 10.80 15.10
CA GLY A 271 9.87 9.47 14.54
C GLY A 271 8.58 8.77 14.14
N THR A 272 8.66 7.82 13.21
CA THR A 272 7.57 6.89 12.89
C THR A 272 8.15 5.51 12.61
N ALA A 273 7.37 4.46 12.86
CA ALA A 273 7.83 3.08 12.68
C ALA A 273 6.99 2.31 11.65
N VAL A 274 7.69 1.49 10.86
CA VAL A 274 7.08 0.41 10.08
C VAL A 274 7.65 -0.90 10.59
N ILE A 275 6.76 -1.79 11.00
CA ILE A 275 7.09 -3.12 11.48
C ILE A 275 6.45 -4.16 10.57
N THR A 276 7.19 -5.20 10.21
CA THR A 276 6.62 -6.36 9.51
C THR A 276 6.53 -7.54 10.49
N VAL A 277 5.49 -8.36 10.39
CA VAL A 277 5.27 -9.54 11.25
C VAL A 277 4.84 -10.72 10.38
N PRO A 278 5.44 -11.91 10.52
CA PRO A 278 5.05 -13.13 9.82
C PRO A 278 3.71 -13.66 10.37
N ALA A 279 2.62 -12.99 10.00
CA ALA A 279 1.28 -13.22 10.56
C ALA A 279 0.77 -14.65 10.32
N TYR A 280 1.16 -15.27 9.20
CA TYR A 280 0.83 -16.64 8.85
C TYR A 280 1.29 -17.69 9.88
N LEU A 281 2.26 -17.34 10.75
CA LEU A 281 2.69 -18.21 11.86
C LEU A 281 1.69 -18.22 13.02
N TYR A 282 0.74 -17.30 13.04
CA TYR A 282 -0.18 -17.05 14.14
C TYR A 282 -1.66 -17.27 13.79
N ASP A 283 -1.97 -17.78 12.59
CA ASP A 283 -3.36 -18.00 12.14
C ASP A 283 -4.13 -18.94 13.07
N GLU A 284 -3.45 -19.96 13.60
CA GLU A 284 -4.02 -20.93 14.54
C GLU A 284 -3.99 -20.46 16.00
N VAL A 285 -3.29 -19.36 16.31
CA VAL A 285 -3.13 -18.85 17.67
C VAL A 285 -4.14 -17.74 17.93
N PRO A 286 -5.21 -17.98 18.72
CA PRO A 286 -6.30 -17.03 18.84
C PRO A 286 -5.84 -15.69 19.42
N HIS A 287 -6.34 -14.61 18.82
CA HIS A 287 -6.24 -13.23 19.32
C HIS A 287 -4.84 -12.61 19.41
N VAL A 288 -3.74 -13.31 19.13
CA VAL A 288 -2.38 -12.74 19.18
C VAL A 288 -2.25 -11.57 18.21
N MET A 289 -2.57 -11.79 16.92
CA MET A 289 -2.51 -10.71 15.92
C MET A 289 -3.47 -9.57 16.24
N LYS A 290 -4.72 -9.87 16.63
CA LYS A 290 -5.70 -8.84 17.03
C LYS A 290 -5.19 -7.97 18.18
N ARG A 291 -4.47 -8.54 19.15
CA ARG A 291 -3.84 -7.77 20.24
C ARG A 291 -2.76 -6.83 19.73
N ILE A 292 -1.90 -7.28 18.80
CA ILE A 292 -0.88 -6.41 18.18
C ILE A 292 -1.57 -5.28 17.40
N GLU A 293 -2.61 -5.59 16.63
CA GLU A 293 -3.41 -4.62 15.87
C GLU A 293 -3.99 -3.50 16.75
N HIS A 294 -4.39 -3.82 17.99
CA HIS A 294 -4.85 -2.81 18.95
C HIS A 294 -3.73 -1.88 19.44
N MET A 295 -2.48 -2.35 19.49
CA MET A 295 -1.33 -1.60 20.00
C MET A 295 -0.68 -0.67 18.96
N VAL A 296 -0.88 -0.93 17.66
CA VAL A 296 -0.34 -0.10 16.57
C VAL A 296 -1.38 0.89 16.04
N ASP A 297 -1.00 1.82 15.17
CA ASP A 297 -1.92 2.86 14.66
C ASP A 297 -2.46 2.52 13.26
N ALA A 298 -1.69 1.82 12.44
CA ALA A 298 -2.11 1.31 11.13
C ALA A 298 -1.76 -0.19 10.98
N VAL A 299 -2.58 -0.92 10.23
CA VAL A 299 -2.40 -2.34 9.94
C VAL A 299 -2.78 -2.58 8.48
N ILE A 300 -1.82 -3.07 7.71
CA ILE A 300 -2.01 -3.58 6.36
C ILE A 300 -1.55 -5.04 6.30
N GLU A 301 -2.06 -5.79 5.34
CA GLU A 301 -1.71 -7.18 5.12
C GLU A 301 -1.49 -7.45 3.64
N ILE A 302 -0.40 -8.16 3.35
CA ILE A 302 -0.10 -8.69 2.02
C ILE A 302 -0.60 -10.12 2.00
N GLU A 303 -1.44 -10.44 1.02
CA GLU A 303 -1.84 -11.81 0.71
C GLU A 303 -1.42 -12.07 -0.74
N SER A 304 -0.29 -12.75 -0.95
CA SER A 304 0.15 -13.09 -2.30
C SER A 304 -0.64 -14.28 -2.85
N PHE A 305 -0.85 -14.30 -4.17
CA PHE A 305 -1.42 -15.46 -4.84
C PHE A 305 -0.41 -16.61 -4.98
N ALA A 306 0.86 -16.36 -4.65
CA ALA A 306 1.89 -17.36 -4.76
C ALA A 306 1.67 -18.46 -3.73
N GLY A 307 1.66 -19.71 -4.18
CA GLY A 307 1.51 -20.87 -3.30
C GLY A 307 0.07 -21.18 -2.88
N ASP A 308 -0.93 -20.40 -3.31
CA ASP A 308 -2.35 -20.73 -3.09
C ASP A 308 -2.94 -21.44 -4.33
N PRO A 309 -3.37 -22.71 -4.21
CA PRO A 309 -3.95 -23.44 -5.33
C PRO A 309 -5.25 -22.81 -5.86
N VAL A 310 -6.02 -22.10 -5.03
CA VAL A 310 -7.27 -21.43 -5.43
C VAL A 310 -6.96 -20.26 -6.36
N HIS A 311 -5.92 -19.50 -6.05
CA HIS A 311 -5.56 -18.32 -6.85
C HIS A 311 -4.81 -18.69 -8.12
N ASN A 312 -3.95 -19.71 -8.09
CA ASN A 312 -3.11 -20.09 -9.24
C ASN A 312 -3.88 -20.30 -10.56
N GLU A 313 -5.14 -20.75 -10.50
CA GLU A 313 -5.97 -21.01 -11.69
C GLU A 313 -6.87 -19.84 -12.08
N ALA A 314 -6.94 -18.78 -11.27
CA ALA A 314 -7.86 -17.68 -11.47
C ALA A 314 -7.37 -16.68 -12.52
N ALA A 315 -8.28 -16.23 -13.40
CA ALA A 315 -7.92 -15.33 -14.51
C ALA A 315 -7.35 -13.96 -14.05
N TYR A 316 -7.64 -13.50 -12.83
CA TYR A 316 -7.12 -12.23 -12.32
C TYR A 316 -5.63 -12.25 -11.96
N THR A 317 -5.02 -13.42 -11.79
CA THR A 317 -3.58 -13.55 -11.50
C THR A 317 -2.68 -13.10 -12.64
N GLN A 318 -3.22 -12.99 -13.86
CA GLN A 318 -2.51 -12.38 -14.99
C GLN A 318 -2.25 -10.89 -14.82
N ASN A 319 -3.05 -10.24 -13.96
CA ASN A 319 -3.03 -8.80 -13.77
C ASN A 319 -2.54 -8.40 -12.37
N TYR A 320 -2.76 -9.22 -11.36
CA TYR A 320 -2.44 -8.94 -9.96
C TYR A 320 -1.58 -10.06 -9.35
N HIS A 321 -0.73 -9.70 -8.39
CA HIS A 321 0.17 -10.63 -7.71
C HIS A 321 -0.36 -11.05 -6.33
N GLY A 322 -1.38 -10.36 -5.82
CA GLY A 322 -2.02 -10.65 -4.55
C GLY A 322 -3.03 -9.58 -4.14
N PHE A 323 -3.74 -9.85 -3.05
CA PHE A 323 -4.60 -8.88 -2.39
C PHE A 323 -3.82 -7.99 -1.41
N PHE A 324 -4.33 -6.78 -1.24
CA PHE A 324 -3.79 -5.80 -0.31
C PHE A 324 -4.90 -5.43 0.69
N HIS A 325 -4.81 -5.91 1.92
CA HIS A 325 -5.86 -5.67 2.91
C HIS A 325 -5.51 -4.51 3.81
N VAL A 326 -6.50 -3.65 4.07
CA VAL A 326 -6.38 -2.53 5.01
C VAL A 326 -7.27 -2.83 6.22
N HIS A 327 -6.64 -3.23 7.33
CA HIS A 327 -7.35 -3.59 8.55
C HIS A 327 -7.57 -2.40 9.48
N LYS A 328 -6.60 -1.48 9.52
CA LYS A 328 -6.63 -0.32 10.40
C LYS A 328 -5.84 0.84 9.80
N LEU A 329 -6.37 2.05 9.95
CA LEU A 329 -5.74 3.27 9.46
C LEU A 329 -5.52 4.29 10.60
N PRO A 330 -4.51 5.16 10.51
CA PRO A 330 -4.22 6.14 11.56
C PRO A 330 -5.36 7.14 11.76
N VAL A 331 -5.71 7.38 13.02
CA VAL A 331 -6.74 8.35 13.45
C VAL A 331 -6.17 9.42 14.38
N LEU A 332 -4.91 9.81 14.21
CA LEU A 332 -4.31 10.86 15.04
C LEU A 332 -5.03 12.20 14.86
N ASN A 333 -5.43 12.80 15.98
CA ASN A 333 -6.21 14.06 16.05
C ASN A 333 -7.49 14.04 15.19
N SER A 334 -8.10 12.87 14.98
CA SER A 334 -9.39 12.75 14.29
C SER A 334 -10.17 11.54 14.77
N LEU A 335 -11.49 11.55 14.57
CA LEU A 335 -12.35 10.39 14.85
C LEU A 335 -12.39 9.40 13.69
N LEU A 336 -12.05 9.86 12.48
CA LEU A 336 -12.05 9.05 11.26
C LEU A 336 -10.68 9.18 10.55
N PRO A 337 -10.22 8.12 9.86
CA PRO A 337 -9.00 8.19 9.07
C PRO A 337 -9.08 9.31 8.01
N PRO A 338 -8.01 10.09 7.79
CA PRO A 338 -7.99 11.09 6.73
C PRO A 338 -8.26 10.51 5.33
N SER A 339 -7.87 9.26 5.11
CA SER A 339 -8.07 8.55 3.85
C SER A 339 -9.53 8.39 3.45
N THR A 340 -10.48 8.36 4.40
CA THR A 340 -11.92 8.31 4.09
C THR A 340 -12.37 9.46 3.18
N LYS A 341 -11.69 10.62 3.23
CA LYS A 341 -11.97 11.79 2.40
C LYS A 341 -10.92 12.05 1.33
N LEU A 342 -9.66 11.72 1.62
CA LEU A 342 -8.52 12.11 0.79
C LEU A 342 -8.06 11.03 -0.18
N SER A 343 -8.28 9.76 0.14
CA SER A 343 -7.82 8.65 -0.69
C SER A 343 -8.75 8.46 -1.87
N VAL A 344 -8.17 8.27 -3.05
CA VAL A 344 -8.92 7.83 -4.23
C VAL A 344 -9.18 6.32 -4.17
N LEU A 345 -8.21 5.55 -3.66
CA LEU A 345 -8.34 4.10 -3.54
C LEU A 345 -9.31 3.66 -2.43
N SER A 346 -9.42 4.45 -1.36
CA SER A 346 -10.32 4.22 -0.23
C SER A 346 -11.52 5.18 -0.19
N ALA A 347 -11.81 5.90 -1.28
CA ALA A 347 -12.81 6.98 -1.36
C ALA A 347 -14.23 6.54 -0.97
N GLY A 348 -14.53 6.54 0.33
CA GLY A 348 -15.88 6.37 0.88
C GLY A 348 -16.45 4.95 0.89
N GLY A 349 -15.63 3.89 0.67
CA GLY A 349 -16.13 2.51 0.63
C GLY A 349 -15.06 1.43 0.82
N SER A 350 -15.53 0.19 1.01
CA SER A 350 -14.74 -1.05 1.13
C SER A 350 -14.29 -1.54 -0.25
N ASN A 351 -13.47 -0.75 -0.95
CA ASN A 351 -12.87 -1.24 -2.19
C ASN A 351 -11.92 -2.38 -1.84
N ASP A 352 -12.12 -3.53 -2.48
CA ASP A 352 -11.11 -4.58 -2.47
C ASP A 352 -9.88 -4.05 -3.21
N LEU A 353 -8.71 -4.16 -2.60
CA LEU A 353 -7.46 -3.69 -3.20
C LEU A 353 -6.60 -4.90 -3.56
N ALA A 354 -5.86 -4.76 -4.65
CA ALA A 354 -4.88 -5.73 -5.07
C ALA A 354 -3.60 -5.03 -5.46
N PHE A 355 -2.48 -5.73 -5.33
CA PHE A 355 -1.18 -5.19 -5.69
C PHE A 355 -0.61 -5.85 -6.95
N LYS A 356 0.25 -5.09 -7.63
CA LYS A 356 0.99 -5.53 -8.80
C LYS A 356 2.47 -5.21 -8.58
N LEU A 357 3.31 -6.22 -8.70
CA LEU A 357 4.74 -6.02 -8.90
C LEU A 357 5.01 -5.96 -10.40
N ARG A 358 5.31 -4.77 -10.93
CA ARG A 358 5.81 -4.60 -12.30
C ARG A 358 7.34 -4.67 -12.27
N ARG A 359 7.96 -4.71 -13.47
CA ARG A 359 9.42 -4.76 -13.60
C ARG A 359 10.13 -3.68 -12.77
N LYS A 360 9.60 -2.44 -12.79
CA LYS A 360 10.24 -1.30 -12.13
C LYS A 360 9.58 -0.81 -10.85
N ARG A 361 8.33 -1.22 -10.55
CA ARG A 361 7.57 -0.64 -9.44
C ARG A 361 6.56 -1.59 -8.80
N PHE A 362 6.31 -1.36 -7.52
CA PHE A 362 5.16 -1.89 -6.80
C PHE A 362 4.00 -0.89 -6.85
N ALA A 363 2.80 -1.35 -7.21
CA ALA A 363 1.60 -0.52 -7.29
C ALA A 363 0.41 -1.21 -6.60
N ILE A 364 -0.40 -0.43 -5.89
CA ILE A 364 -1.67 -0.86 -5.31
C ILE A 364 -2.78 -0.19 -6.11
N GLU A 365 -3.80 -0.98 -6.48
CA GLU A 365 -4.93 -0.53 -7.27
C GLU A 365 -6.22 -1.17 -6.74
N THR A 366 -7.37 -0.60 -7.09
CA THR A 366 -8.66 -1.26 -6.85
C THR A 366 -8.71 -2.57 -7.62
N PHE A 367 -9.03 -3.66 -6.92
CA PHE A 367 -9.21 -4.97 -7.50
C PHE A 367 -10.47 -4.98 -8.38
N HIS A 368 -10.33 -5.60 -9.55
CA HIS A 368 -11.45 -5.81 -10.46
C HIS A 368 -11.35 -7.22 -11.00
N LEU A 369 -12.47 -7.94 -10.99
CA LEU A 369 -12.57 -9.22 -11.65
C LEU A 369 -12.42 -9.02 -13.18
N PRO A 370 -11.64 -9.85 -13.87
CA PRO A 370 -11.62 -9.85 -15.32
C PRO A 370 -13.04 -10.16 -15.84
N PRO A 371 -13.44 -9.58 -16.98
CA PRO A 371 -14.76 -9.85 -17.55
C PRO A 371 -14.92 -11.36 -17.79
N GLU A 372 -15.96 -11.95 -17.20
CA GLU A 372 -16.27 -13.36 -17.44
C GLU A 372 -16.68 -13.58 -18.90
N GLY A 373 -16.02 -14.55 -19.54
CA GLY A 373 -16.21 -14.85 -20.95
C GLY A 373 -15.36 -13.92 -21.84
N GLY A 374 -14.23 -14.44 -22.31
CA GLY A 374 -13.44 -13.77 -23.34
C GLY A 374 -14.30 -13.36 -24.53
N VAL A 375 -13.85 -12.33 -25.26
CA VAL A 375 -14.51 -11.68 -26.41
C VAL A 375 -15.06 -12.66 -27.49
N VAL A 376 -14.68 -13.93 -27.44
CA VAL A 376 -15.03 -14.99 -28.39
C VAL A 376 -16.48 -15.49 -28.26
N THR A 377 -17.16 -15.38 -27.10
CA THR A 377 -18.48 -16.03 -26.91
C THR A 377 -19.69 -15.18 -27.30
N ARG A 378 -19.51 -13.92 -27.72
CA ARG A 378 -20.61 -13.04 -28.17
C ARG A 378 -20.86 -13.04 -29.69
N ARG A 379 -20.47 -14.09 -30.41
CA ARG A 379 -21.03 -14.33 -31.75
C ARG A 379 -22.30 -15.16 -31.62
N THR A 380 -23.45 -14.48 -31.53
CA THR A 380 -24.71 -15.12 -31.91
C THR A 380 -24.66 -15.37 -33.41
N GLU A 381 -24.78 -16.63 -33.83
CA GLU A 381 -25.00 -16.97 -35.23
C GLU A 381 -26.25 -16.25 -35.74
N PRO A 382 -26.25 -15.73 -37.00
CA PRO A 382 -27.42 -15.07 -37.56
C PRO A 382 -28.57 -16.09 -37.69
N PRO A 383 -29.83 -15.69 -37.45
CA PRO A 383 -30.95 -16.60 -37.49
C PRO A 383 -31.10 -17.18 -38.91
N ALA A 384 -31.23 -18.50 -39.00
CA ALA A 384 -31.47 -19.19 -40.25
C ALA A 384 -32.76 -18.68 -40.91
N ALA A 385 -32.68 -18.32 -42.19
CA ALA A 385 -33.82 -17.86 -42.97
C ALA A 385 -34.93 -18.92 -42.97
N ALA A 386 -36.15 -18.48 -42.66
CA ALA A 386 -37.34 -19.32 -42.67
C ALA A 386 -37.61 -19.87 -44.07
N ALA A 387 -37.50 -21.18 -44.24
CA ALA A 387 -38.01 -21.89 -45.39
C ALA A 387 -39.47 -22.30 -45.12
N THR A 388 -40.37 -21.77 -45.93
CA THR A 388 -41.79 -22.11 -46.02
C THR A 388 -42.01 -23.43 -46.75
N SER A 389 -42.99 -24.23 -46.32
CA SER A 389 -43.97 -25.01 -47.13
C SER A 389 -44.60 -26.15 -46.26
N PRO A 390 -45.69 -26.83 -46.68
CA PRO A 390 -47.05 -26.55 -46.21
C PRO A 390 -47.74 -27.74 -45.50
N GLU A 391 -48.90 -27.46 -44.90
CA GLU A 391 -49.82 -28.39 -44.23
C GLU A 391 -50.18 -29.64 -45.04
N LYS A 392 -50.35 -30.78 -44.33
CA LYS A 392 -51.48 -31.71 -44.53
C LYS A 392 -51.91 -32.37 -43.21
N THR A 393 -53.22 -32.39 -43.03
CA THR A 393 -54.06 -32.84 -41.91
C THR A 393 -54.29 -34.36 -41.89
N SER A 394 -54.45 -34.96 -40.69
CA SER A 394 -55.68 -35.65 -40.24
C SER A 394 -55.47 -36.57 -39.01
N ASN A 395 -56.38 -36.42 -38.02
CA ASN A 395 -57.07 -37.40 -37.15
C ASN A 395 -56.24 -38.47 -36.37
N THR A 396 -56.49 -38.89 -35.11
CA THR A 396 -57.65 -38.84 -34.18
C THR A 396 -57.20 -39.38 -32.80
N ASN A 397 -57.90 -38.93 -31.75
CA ASN A 397 -58.27 -39.61 -30.48
C ASN A 397 -57.27 -40.06 -29.38
N GLU A 398 -57.62 -39.60 -28.17
CA GLU A 398 -57.75 -40.31 -26.87
C GLU A 398 -56.68 -40.23 -25.76
N SER A 399 -57.18 -39.74 -24.61
CA SER A 399 -56.91 -40.10 -23.21
C SER A 399 -55.62 -39.62 -22.49
N LYS A 400 -55.85 -38.81 -21.44
CA LYS A 400 -54.99 -38.53 -20.26
C LYS A 400 -54.98 -39.76 -19.30
N PRO A 401 -54.21 -39.83 -18.17
CA PRO A 401 -53.34 -38.82 -17.54
C PRO A 401 -51.95 -39.31 -17.02
N SER A 402 -51.15 -38.31 -16.59
CA SER A 402 -50.06 -38.28 -15.61
C SER A 402 -49.63 -39.56 -14.84
N SER A 403 -48.33 -39.87 -14.88
CA SER A 403 -47.48 -40.04 -13.67
C SER A 403 -46.07 -40.55 -14.05
N ILE A 404 -45.04 -39.72 -13.96
CA ILE A 404 -43.65 -40.20 -13.73
C ILE A 404 -42.95 -39.20 -12.81
N MET A 405 -42.97 -39.49 -11.51
CA MET A 405 -41.85 -39.18 -10.63
C MET A 405 -40.84 -40.32 -10.77
N SER A 406 -39.60 -40.02 -11.13
CA SER A 406 -38.41 -40.51 -10.41
C SER A 406 -37.12 -40.15 -11.15
N SER A 407 -36.16 -39.66 -10.36
CA SER A 407 -34.73 -39.97 -10.47
C SER A 407 -33.93 -39.34 -11.63
N LEU A 408 -33.39 -38.15 -11.39
CA LEU A 408 -31.92 -37.91 -11.42
C LEU A 408 -31.61 -36.49 -10.87
N ALA A 409 -31.52 -36.37 -9.55
CA ALA A 409 -30.95 -35.20 -8.91
C ALA A 409 -29.74 -35.67 -8.09
N ASN A 410 -28.54 -35.53 -8.65
CA ASN A 410 -27.36 -35.36 -7.82
C ASN A 410 -26.24 -34.66 -8.60
N ARG A 411 -25.75 -33.58 -7.98
CA ARG A 411 -24.52 -32.81 -8.24
C ARG A 411 -24.60 -31.75 -9.34
N GLY A 412 -25.18 -30.60 -8.96
CA GLY A 412 -24.85 -29.30 -9.54
C GLY A 412 -23.72 -28.59 -8.74
N PRO A 413 -23.00 -27.65 -9.36
CA PRO A 413 -21.80 -27.02 -8.79
C PRO A 413 -22.11 -26.01 -7.68
N LYS A 414 -21.20 -25.90 -6.71
CA LYS A 414 -21.27 -24.95 -5.58
C LYS A 414 -21.28 -23.51 -6.11
N LYS A 415 -22.35 -22.77 -5.81
CA LYS A 415 -22.45 -21.33 -6.05
C LYS A 415 -21.55 -20.57 -5.07
N ILE A 416 -20.62 -19.80 -5.59
CA ILE A 416 -20.03 -18.64 -4.93
C ILE A 416 -21.08 -17.53 -5.03
N GLY A 417 -21.63 -17.12 -3.89
CA GLY A 417 -22.64 -16.09 -3.82
C GLY A 417 -22.42 -15.26 -2.56
N CYS A 418 -22.21 -13.95 -2.77
CA CYS A 418 -22.26 -12.92 -1.75
C CYS A 418 -23.64 -12.96 -1.08
N GLY A 419 -23.69 -13.33 0.20
CA GLY A 419 -24.92 -13.46 0.97
C GLY A 419 -24.62 -13.31 2.45
N SER A 420 -25.27 -12.33 3.06
CA SER A 420 -25.29 -12.03 4.49
C SER A 420 -25.48 -13.29 5.33
N VAL A 421 -24.64 -13.47 6.34
CA VAL A 421 -24.73 -14.58 7.29
C VAL A 421 -26.05 -14.48 8.07
N PRO A 422 -26.91 -15.52 8.09
CA PRO A 422 -28.02 -15.58 9.03
C PRO A 422 -27.53 -16.16 10.36
N GLY A 423 -27.80 -15.42 11.45
CA GLY A 423 -27.63 -15.92 12.83
C GLY A 423 -26.51 -15.24 13.62
N LYS A 424 -26.73 -13.98 14.04
CA LYS A 424 -26.10 -13.46 15.26
C LYS A 424 -27.13 -13.60 16.39
N VAL A 425 -26.74 -14.31 17.45
CA VAL A 425 -27.42 -14.25 18.75
C VAL A 425 -27.24 -12.81 19.28
N ASP A 426 -28.29 -12.26 19.89
CA ASP A 426 -28.31 -10.91 20.43
C ASP A 426 -27.22 -10.76 21.50
N PRO A 427 -26.31 -9.76 21.38
CA PRO A 427 -25.26 -9.54 22.39
C PRO A 427 -25.77 -9.04 23.75
N LEU A 428 -27.09 -8.96 23.98
CA LEU A 428 -27.72 -8.57 25.24
C LEU A 428 -28.63 -9.65 25.86
N GLU A 429 -28.61 -10.88 25.36
CA GLU A 429 -29.12 -12.02 26.14
C GLU A 429 -28.09 -12.39 27.20
N PHE A 430 -28.41 -12.10 28.47
CA PHE A 430 -27.67 -12.57 29.66
C PHE A 430 -28.25 -13.87 30.19
#